data_AF-A0A524CMA4-F1
#
_entry.id   AF-A0A524CMA4-F1
#
_cell.length_a   1.000
_cell.length_b   1.000
_cell.length_c   1.000
_cell.angle_alpha   90.00
_cell.angle_beta   90.00
_cell.angle_gamma   90.00
#
_symmetry.space_group_name_H-M   'P 1'
#
loop_
_entity.id
_entity.type
_entity.pdbx_description
1 polymer ?
#
loop_
_entity_poly.entity_id
_entity_poly.type
_entity_poly.pdbx_seq_one_letter_code
_entity_poly.pdbx_strand_id
1 'polypeptide(L)'
;MKQLRKEYEVNDTQYKRFDEKYNMIYRRTWDKSLSTYGKMFEENIYNHINSGKSGYSRIDFALVAAGWSVYENFPLAFSWDRKQLNDIGYGTKWMLGKCKFKSKESITTIIKKVARFCGASLVGIAEVDEKWI
;
A
#
# COMPACT_ATOMS: atom_id res chain seq x y z
N MET A 1 12.80 -23.30 -19.67
CA MET A 1 12.86 -22.05 -18.88
C MET A 1 12.17 -20.94 -19.65
N LYS A 2 11.07 -20.38 -19.13
CA LYS A 2 10.44 -19.19 -19.72
C LYS A 2 10.99 -17.98 -18.96
N GLN A 3 11.81 -17.18 -19.62
CA GLN A 3 12.47 -16.02 -19.03
C GLN A 3 11.44 -14.91 -18.80
N LEU A 4 10.93 -14.78 -17.57
CA LEU A 4 9.90 -13.82 -17.18
C LEU A 4 10.48 -12.44 -16.81
N ARG A 5 11.39 -11.92 -17.66
CA ARG A 5 12.23 -10.72 -17.49
C ARG A 5 13.59 -10.98 -16.82
N LYS A 6 14.56 -10.09 -17.06
CA LYS A 6 16.00 -10.29 -16.83
C LYS A 6 16.41 -10.04 -15.38
N GLU A 7 15.50 -9.51 -14.56
CA GLU A 7 15.82 -8.90 -13.27
C GLU A 7 15.65 -9.85 -12.08
N TYR A 8 14.90 -10.94 -12.22
CA TYR A 8 14.67 -11.92 -11.15
C TYR A 8 14.82 -13.34 -11.67
N GLU A 9 15.60 -14.16 -10.94
CA GLU A 9 15.68 -15.60 -11.14
C GLU A 9 14.82 -16.30 -10.08
N VAL A 10 13.82 -17.06 -10.52
CA VAL A 10 12.90 -17.79 -9.64
C VAL A 10 13.11 -19.28 -9.83
N ASN A 11 13.39 -19.99 -8.73
CA ASN A 11 13.36 -21.44 -8.74
C ASN A 11 11.92 -21.94 -8.61
N ASP A 12 11.27 -22.20 -9.74
CA ASP A 12 9.88 -22.67 -9.79
C ASP A 12 9.64 -24.00 -9.02
N THR A 13 10.68 -24.79 -8.75
CA THR A 13 10.54 -26.05 -8.00
C THR A 13 10.43 -25.84 -6.48
N GLN A 14 10.94 -24.71 -5.98
CA GLN A 14 10.94 -24.37 -4.55
C GLN A 14 9.95 -23.24 -4.23
N TYR A 15 9.64 -22.42 -5.24
CA TYR A 15 8.83 -21.24 -5.09
C TYR A 15 7.38 -21.60 -4.71
N LYS A 16 6.84 -20.84 -3.76
CA LYS A 16 5.43 -20.79 -3.41
C LYS A 16 5.06 -19.34 -3.07
N ARG A 17 3.81 -18.95 -3.33
CA ARG A 17 3.29 -17.65 -2.92
C ARG A 17 3.44 -17.46 -1.41
N PHE A 18 3.78 -16.25 -1.01
CA PHE A 18 3.95 -15.89 0.39
C PHE A 18 2.60 -15.55 1.01
N ASP A 19 2.23 -16.28 2.06
CA ASP A 19 1.04 -15.93 2.85
C ASP A 19 1.40 -14.76 3.78
N GLU A 20 0.74 -13.61 3.55
CA GLU A 20 1.03 -12.32 4.19
C GLU A 20 1.05 -12.43 5.73
N LYS A 21 0.28 -13.35 6.33
CA LYS A 21 0.27 -13.53 7.79
C LYS A 21 1.64 -13.88 8.37
N TYR A 22 2.55 -14.43 7.57
CA TYR A 22 3.92 -14.76 7.99
C TYR A 22 4.87 -13.57 7.90
N ASN A 23 4.44 -12.42 7.36
CA ASN A 23 5.22 -11.18 7.42
C ASN A 23 5.53 -10.87 8.89
N MET A 24 6.74 -10.38 9.19
CA MET A 24 7.16 -10.09 10.56
C MET A 24 6.18 -9.18 11.32
N ILE A 25 5.54 -8.24 10.63
CA ILE A 25 4.56 -7.30 11.20
C ILE A 25 3.28 -8.02 11.63
N TYR A 26 2.82 -9.01 10.85
CA TYR A 26 1.57 -9.74 11.11
C TYR A 26 1.77 -11.01 11.92
N ARG A 27 2.89 -11.72 11.76
CA ARG A 27 3.17 -12.99 12.45
C ARG A 27 3.06 -12.87 13.97
N ARG A 28 3.53 -11.74 14.50
CA ARG A 28 3.47 -11.40 15.92
C ARG A 28 2.06 -11.28 16.52
N THR A 29 1.01 -11.21 15.70
CA THR A 29 -0.38 -11.14 16.17
C THR A 29 -0.98 -12.52 16.47
N TRP A 30 -0.42 -13.59 15.92
CA TRP A 30 -0.98 -14.95 16.05
C TRP A 30 0.02 -16.01 16.51
N ASP A 31 1.33 -15.85 16.24
CA ASP A 31 2.34 -16.83 16.61
C ASP A 31 2.82 -16.64 18.06
N LYS A 32 2.28 -17.47 18.96
CA LYS A 32 2.58 -17.48 20.40
C LYS A 32 4.01 -17.92 20.74
N SER A 33 4.75 -18.52 19.80
CA SER A 33 6.14 -18.91 20.04
C SER A 33 7.11 -17.72 20.01
N LEU A 34 6.69 -16.58 19.48
CA LEU A 34 7.51 -15.39 19.39
C LEU A 34 7.60 -14.68 20.74
N SER A 35 8.81 -14.26 21.13
CA SER A 35 9.03 -13.36 22.28
C SER A 35 8.38 -11.98 22.10
N THR A 36 8.00 -11.66 20.87
CA THR A 36 7.27 -10.46 20.48
C THR A 36 5.77 -10.68 20.40
N TYR A 37 5.22 -11.88 20.64
CA TYR A 37 3.78 -12.12 20.56
C TYR A 37 2.99 -11.07 21.36
N GLY A 38 2.00 -10.43 20.74
CA GLY A 38 1.17 -9.39 21.38
C GLY A 38 1.80 -8.00 21.51
N LYS A 39 3.13 -7.86 21.40
CA LYS A 39 3.91 -6.60 21.54
C LYS A 39 3.87 -5.52 20.42
N MET A 40 3.03 -4.50 20.52
CA MET A 40 2.96 -3.44 19.48
C MET A 40 4.01 -2.32 19.69
N PHE A 41 4.08 -1.39 18.74
CA PHE A 41 4.97 -0.22 18.80
C PHE A 41 4.81 0.58 20.11
N GLU A 42 3.59 0.63 20.64
CA GLU A 42 3.22 1.34 21.87
C GLU A 42 4.04 0.94 23.09
N GLU A 43 4.49 -0.32 23.16
CA GLU A 43 5.23 -0.83 24.32
C GLU A 43 6.54 -0.09 24.58
N ASN A 44 7.10 0.59 23.58
CA ASN A 44 8.39 1.26 23.69
C ASN A 44 8.36 2.76 23.37
N ILE A 45 7.21 3.36 23.05
CA ILE A 45 7.15 4.78 22.65
C ILE A 45 7.68 5.70 23.76
N TYR A 46 7.26 5.49 25.02
CA TYR A 46 7.75 6.31 26.13
C TYR A 46 9.26 6.16 26.36
N ASN A 47 9.79 4.94 26.22
CA ASN A 47 11.23 4.69 26.32
C ASN A 47 11.98 5.43 25.20
N HIS A 48 11.46 5.43 23.98
CA HIS A 48 12.02 6.18 22.87
C HIS A 48 11.99 7.68 23.09
N ILE A 49 10.87 8.24 23.56
CA ILE A 49 10.74 9.66 23.90
C ILE A 49 11.76 10.06 24.98
N ASN A 50 11.87 9.25 26.03
CA ASN A 50 12.76 9.52 27.16
C ASN A 50 14.25 9.28 26.83
N SER A 51 14.56 8.55 25.76
CA SER A 51 15.95 8.26 25.37
C SER A 51 16.74 9.48 24.90
N GLY A 52 16.07 10.58 24.55
CA GLY A 52 16.72 11.77 23.97
C GLY A 52 17.31 11.55 22.57
N LYS A 53 17.05 10.39 21.94
CA LYS A 53 17.54 10.07 20.60
C LYS A 53 16.89 10.98 19.56
N SER A 54 17.70 11.55 18.66
CA SER A 54 17.21 12.36 17.53
C SER A 54 16.22 11.57 16.67
N GLY A 55 15.09 12.20 16.33
CA GLY A 55 13.99 11.60 15.55
C GLY A 55 13.00 10.76 16.38
N TYR A 56 13.12 10.74 17.70
CA TYR A 56 12.23 10.02 18.62
C TYR A 56 11.62 10.94 19.69
N SER A 57 11.61 12.25 19.47
CA SER A 57 10.99 13.19 20.39
C SER A 57 9.47 13.05 20.39
N ARG A 58 8.83 13.67 21.39
CA ARG A 58 7.36 13.77 21.42
C ARG A 58 6.79 14.46 20.18
N ILE A 59 7.50 15.45 19.64
CA ILE A 59 7.08 16.14 18.42
C ILE A 59 7.17 15.19 17.22
N ASP A 60 8.24 14.39 17.12
CA ASP A 60 8.40 13.43 16.03
C ASP A 60 7.26 12.40 16.02
N PHE A 61 6.90 11.85 17.19
CA PHE A 61 5.76 10.93 17.28
C PHE A 61 4.40 11.61 17.03
N ALA A 62 4.23 12.87 17.41
CA ALA A 62 3.02 13.63 17.07
C ALA A 62 2.91 13.84 15.55
N LEU A 63 4.03 14.09 14.86
CA LEU A 63 4.07 14.18 13.41
C LEU A 63 3.77 12.84 12.73
N VAL A 64 4.27 11.73 13.27
CA VAL A 64 3.89 10.39 12.80
C VAL A 64 2.38 10.21 12.91
N ALA A 65 1.80 10.46 14.09
CA ALA A 65 0.36 10.34 14.30
C ALA A 65 -0.45 11.23 13.33
N ALA A 66 -0.02 12.48 13.13
CA ALA A 66 -0.65 13.37 12.15
C ALA A 66 -0.54 12.83 10.71
N GLY A 67 0.57 12.20 10.34
CA GLY A 67 0.78 11.59 9.03
C GLY A 67 -0.18 10.42 8.72
N TRP A 68 -0.66 9.71 9.75
CA TRP A 68 -1.63 8.62 9.61
C TRP A 68 -3.07 9.10 9.37
N SER A 69 -3.33 10.42 9.39
CA SER A 69 -4.69 10.97 9.30
C SER A 69 -5.52 10.43 8.14
N VAL A 70 -4.95 10.30 6.94
CA VAL A 70 -5.70 9.79 5.78
C VAL A 70 -6.06 8.32 5.95
N TYR A 71 -5.13 7.52 6.45
CA TYR A 71 -5.33 6.08 6.66
C TYR A 71 -6.44 5.82 7.68
N GLU A 72 -6.42 6.54 8.81
CA GLU A 72 -7.34 6.33 9.92
C GLU A 72 -8.75 6.90 9.66
N ASN A 73 -8.85 8.02 8.94
CA ASN A 73 -10.12 8.77 8.84
C ASN A 73 -10.85 8.59 7.50
N PHE A 74 -10.25 7.93 6.50
CA PHE A 74 -10.85 7.75 5.18
C PHE A 74 -11.04 6.26 4.86
N PRO A 75 -12.03 5.58 5.44
CA PRO A 75 -12.20 4.13 5.35
C PRO A 75 -12.41 3.62 3.91
N LEU A 76 -12.85 4.49 2.99
CA LEU A 76 -13.03 4.14 1.59
C LEU A 76 -11.76 4.29 0.74
N ALA A 77 -10.67 4.84 1.29
CA ALA A 77 -9.43 5.09 0.55
C ALA A 77 -8.79 3.80 -0.01
N PHE A 78 -9.05 2.66 0.62
CA PHE A 78 -8.49 1.35 0.24
C PHE A 78 -9.55 0.36 -0.29
N SER A 79 -10.78 0.82 -0.54
CA SER A 79 -11.82 -0.07 -1.06
C SER A 79 -11.56 -0.40 -2.54
N TRP A 80 -11.58 -1.69 -2.88
CA TRP A 80 -11.48 -2.15 -4.27
C TRP A 80 -12.65 -1.65 -5.12
N ASP A 81 -13.87 -1.75 -4.56
CA ASP A 81 -15.09 -1.32 -5.21
C ASP A 81 -15.54 0.04 -4.67
N ARG A 82 -15.93 0.93 -5.60
CA ARG A 82 -16.63 2.16 -5.24
C ARG A 82 -18.10 1.83 -4.91
N LYS A 83 -18.37 1.56 -3.63
CA LYS A 83 -19.71 1.18 -3.14
C LYS A 83 -20.74 2.32 -3.18
N GLN A 84 -20.30 3.57 -3.09
CA GLN A 84 -21.17 4.75 -3.11
C GLN A 84 -20.67 5.76 -4.14
N LEU A 85 -21.57 6.27 -4.98
CA LEU A 85 -21.30 7.37 -5.89
C LEU A 85 -21.67 8.68 -5.18
N ASN A 86 -20.66 9.50 -4.90
CA ASN A 86 -20.89 10.84 -4.35
C ASN A 86 -21.12 11.81 -5.50
N ASP A 87 -22.29 12.47 -5.49
CA ASP A 87 -22.53 13.58 -6.41
C ASP A 87 -21.69 14.78 -5.97
N ILE A 88 -20.89 15.28 -6.91
CA ILE A 88 -20.01 16.44 -6.72
C ILE A 88 -20.55 17.68 -7.44
N GLY A 89 -21.86 17.73 -7.72
CA GLY A 89 -22.55 18.83 -8.40
C GLY A 89 -22.74 18.62 -9.91
N TYR A 90 -22.45 17.42 -10.42
CA TYR A 90 -22.54 17.07 -11.85
C TYR A 90 -23.45 15.86 -12.12
N GLY A 91 -24.18 15.38 -11.11
CA GLY A 91 -24.87 14.10 -11.17
C GLY A 91 -23.91 12.92 -11.11
N THR A 92 -24.45 11.72 -10.91
CA THR A 92 -23.65 10.48 -10.78
C THR A 92 -23.79 9.53 -11.97
N LYS A 93 -24.77 9.75 -12.86
CA LYS A 93 -25.10 8.84 -13.98
C LYS A 93 -23.89 8.54 -14.88
N TRP A 94 -23.04 9.54 -15.13
CA TRP A 94 -21.85 9.39 -15.98
C TRP A 94 -20.76 8.51 -15.36
N MET A 95 -20.81 8.27 -14.04
CA MET A 95 -19.83 7.42 -13.33
C MET A 95 -20.12 5.92 -13.46
N LEU A 96 -21.30 5.52 -13.99
CA LEU A 96 -21.71 4.12 -14.09
C LEU A 96 -21.01 3.37 -15.25
N GLY A 97 -20.54 4.10 -16.26
CA GLY A 97 -19.89 3.54 -17.43
C GLY A 97 -18.36 3.45 -17.28
N LYS A 98 -17.77 2.39 -17.83
CA LYS A 98 -16.30 2.34 -18.00
C LYS A 98 -15.88 3.19 -19.20
N CYS A 99 -14.84 3.99 -19.03
CA CYS A 99 -14.23 4.74 -20.13
C CYS A 99 -13.60 3.77 -21.15
N LYS A 100 -13.79 4.06 -22.45
CA LYS A 100 -13.13 3.35 -23.54
C LYS A 100 -11.91 4.14 -24.01
N PHE A 101 -10.81 3.46 -24.27
CA PHE A 101 -9.57 4.07 -24.75
C PHE A 101 -9.26 3.59 -26.16
N LYS A 102 -8.64 4.48 -26.96
CA LYS A 102 -8.32 4.21 -28.37
C LYS A 102 -7.17 3.21 -28.50
N SER A 103 -6.17 3.29 -27.62
CA SER A 103 -4.99 2.43 -27.65
C SER A 103 -4.30 2.32 -26.27
N LYS A 104 -3.41 1.33 -26.12
CA LYS A 104 -2.61 1.13 -24.89
C LYS A 104 -1.69 2.32 -24.60
N GLU A 105 -1.16 2.97 -25.63
CA GLU A 105 -0.27 4.13 -25.53
C GLU A 105 -1.04 5.35 -24.99
N SER A 106 -2.27 5.54 -25.48
CA SER A 106 -3.14 6.64 -25.04
C SER A 106 -3.47 6.56 -23.55
N ILE A 107 -3.89 5.38 -23.07
CA ILE A 107 -4.22 5.17 -21.66
C ILE A 107 -2.96 5.23 -20.77
N THR A 108 -1.82 4.72 -21.25
CA THR A 108 -0.53 4.79 -20.54
C THR A 108 -0.14 6.24 -20.25
N THR A 109 -0.24 7.11 -21.27
CA THR A 109 0.07 8.54 -21.13
C THR A 109 -0.84 9.21 -20.10
N ILE A 110 -2.15 8.94 -20.19
CA ILE A 110 -3.15 9.51 -19.28
C ILE A 110 -2.90 9.05 -17.84
N ILE A 111 -2.77 7.75 -17.60
CA ILE A 111 -2.60 7.19 -16.25
C ILE A 111 -1.31 7.70 -15.60
N LYS A 112 -0.19 7.75 -16.34
CA LYS A 112 1.07 8.28 -15.79
C LYS A 112 0.95 9.75 -15.42
N LYS A 113 0.25 10.55 -16.23
CA LYS A 113 -0.02 11.97 -15.91
C LYS A 113 -0.89 12.11 -14.65
N VAL A 114 -1.96 11.32 -14.56
CA VAL A 114 -2.86 11.31 -13.39
C VAL A 114 -2.12 10.87 -12.13
N ALA A 115 -1.29 9.83 -12.18
CA ALA A 115 -0.52 9.36 -11.02
C ALA A 115 0.39 10.46 -10.45
N ARG A 116 1.10 11.20 -11.32
CA ARG A 116 1.93 12.34 -10.90
C ARG A 116 1.10 13.49 -10.34
N PHE A 117 -0.04 13.79 -10.97
CA PHE A 117 -0.98 14.78 -10.44
C PHE A 117 -1.48 14.41 -9.03
N CYS A 118 -1.69 13.12 -8.76
CA CYS A 118 -2.03 12.59 -7.44
C CYS A 118 -0.83 12.47 -6.47
N GLY A 119 0.34 13.03 -6.81
CA GLY A 119 1.49 13.14 -5.90
C GLY A 119 2.60 12.09 -6.07
N ALA A 120 2.49 11.16 -7.03
CA ALA A 120 3.54 10.18 -7.27
C ALA A 120 4.80 10.83 -7.88
N SER A 121 5.95 10.73 -7.21
CA SER A 121 7.23 11.21 -7.75
C SER A 121 7.72 10.36 -8.94
N LEU A 122 7.42 9.06 -8.91
CA LEU A 122 7.74 8.09 -9.96
C LEU A 122 6.51 7.22 -10.28
N VAL A 123 6.37 6.83 -11.55
CA VAL A 123 5.28 5.95 -12.00
C VAL A 123 5.76 5.02 -13.12
N GLY A 124 5.48 3.73 -12.95
CA GLY A 124 5.76 2.67 -13.92
C GLY A 124 4.49 1.87 -14.23
N ILE A 125 4.54 1.10 -15.31
CA ILE A 125 3.49 0.14 -15.66
C ILE A 125 4.20 -1.17 -16.00
N ALA A 126 3.69 -2.28 -15.46
CA ALA A 126 4.18 -3.62 -15.70
C ALA A 126 2.99 -4.56 -15.87
N GLU A 127 3.22 -5.69 -16.55
CA GLU A 127 2.28 -6.81 -16.50
C GLU A 127 2.21 -7.36 -15.06
N VAL A 128 1.02 -7.85 -14.70
CA VAL A 128 0.79 -8.52 -13.42
C VAL A 128 1.44 -9.90 -13.47
N ASP A 129 2.28 -10.20 -12.49
CA ASP A 129 2.84 -11.54 -12.26
C ASP A 129 2.30 -12.07 -10.93
N GLU A 130 1.48 -13.11 -11.02
CA GLU A 130 0.76 -13.71 -9.87
C GLU A 130 1.69 -14.33 -8.83
N LYS A 131 2.99 -14.49 -9.14
CA LYS A 131 3.99 -14.88 -8.15
C LYS A 131 4.22 -13.81 -7.07
N TRP A 132 3.80 -12.58 -7.28
CA TRP A 132 4.05 -11.49 -6.32
C TRP A 132 2.76 -10.95 -5.67
N ILE A 133 1.62 -11.58 -5.97
CA ILE A 133 0.33 -11.28 -5.34
C ILE A 133 0.11 -12.22 -4.16
#